data_AF-G0WFK1-F1
#
_entry.id   AF-G0WFK1-F1
#
_cell.length_a   1.000
_cell.length_b   1.000
_cell.length_c   1.000
_cell.angle_alpha   90.00
_cell.angle_beta   90.00
_cell.angle_gamma   90.00
#
_symmetry.space_group_name_H-M   'P 1'
#
loop_
_entity.id
_entity.type
_entity.pdbx_description
1 polymer ?
#
loop_
_entity_poly.entity_id
_entity_poly.type
_entity_poly.pdbx_seq_one_letter_code
_entity_poly.pdbx_strand_id
1 'polypeptide(L)'
;MFEESTAIIMANNSIEKIGDIKCNSYVRCEDGSDSRVTSVAKATQTVYEIVQRTKHRANEGEPGRSDPLRKKVFQRIQLKCTAAHELNLMVPIKATIENSFKRQKYSVRWTQFEKFQTLDGRVIMIPKNHHKDFPMDSDGEKAAKLMKDDLNLLYGNRFIFNLQLRDLDYLDGQTRAAVSLRYCPILTGNGILSEFLTGQPHLITSATLSMAWLLGLWLGDGTTKEPEITVDSFDQTLMESLKEQGYLWGLYPYYKDEAVPLRAKHVRLYYGAGPSNKRKVRNLRRDNPFWNTVKGLKFKREDDGHKQLPEFMWNEDVEIREAFLAGLIDADGYVLKEKRADKTYVVTIQTIYHSIMEGVVNIARSLGMWATVTTRSARTSTIIGRQVTCQFTYDISISGTTPLQSVLAYCRSGHKRREAPKHVSREPIYFKFTEKVIGQSNVVGLTIENHKQNILLANKVAARVCTEICDKDQPKISITKNLKHCIACPRTGVRYFYRDWTGNHRVCARCYCRYKFSGYRCLNCKYIPEAREVKKAKIKGEKLGNTNNGELVRGLDCNRCGGILTFDEIRGTRHHRVNTLN
;
A
#
# COMPACT_ATOMS: atom_id res chain seq x y z
N MET A 1 6.35 17.54 15.72
CA MET A 1 5.54 16.72 16.65
C MET A 1 4.53 15.88 15.87
N PHE A 2 4.02 14.82 16.49
CA PHE A 2 2.98 13.95 15.92
C PHE A 2 1.64 14.19 16.63
N GLU A 3 0.52 13.88 15.99
CA GLU A 3 -0.78 13.87 16.67
C GLU A 3 -0.77 12.85 17.82
N GLU A 4 -1.36 13.18 18.98
CA GLU A 4 -1.34 12.38 20.21
C GLU A 4 -1.80 10.91 20.03
N SER A 5 -2.71 10.65 19.10
CA SER A 5 -3.19 9.30 18.76
C SER A 5 -2.26 8.50 17.84
N THR A 6 -1.13 9.05 17.41
CA THR A 6 -0.18 8.36 16.53
C THR A 6 0.42 7.17 17.26
N ALA A 7 0.28 5.96 16.73
CA ALA A 7 0.85 4.76 17.33
C ALA A 7 2.28 4.52 16.84
N ILE A 8 3.15 4.04 17.74
CA ILE A 8 4.54 3.69 17.45
C ILE A 8 4.86 2.25 17.88
N ILE A 9 6.00 1.73 17.43
CA ILE A 9 6.51 0.43 17.83
C ILE A 9 7.50 0.60 18.99
N MET A 10 7.24 -0.09 20.08
CA MET A 10 8.08 -0.10 21.28
C MET A 10 9.22 -1.12 21.12
N ALA A 11 10.23 -1.06 21.99
CA ALA A 11 11.39 -1.96 21.95
C ALA A 11 11.01 -3.45 22.11
N ASN A 12 9.92 -3.75 22.81
CA ASN A 12 9.37 -5.12 22.92
C ASN A 12 8.45 -5.49 21.73
N ASN A 13 8.46 -4.72 20.64
CA ASN A 13 7.59 -4.89 19.47
C ASN A 13 6.08 -4.76 19.73
N SER A 14 5.67 -4.28 20.91
CA SER A 14 4.30 -3.85 21.16
C SER A 14 3.99 -2.52 20.47
N ILE A 15 2.71 -2.20 20.34
CA ILE A 15 2.23 -0.97 19.72
C ILE A 15 1.58 -0.11 20.80
N GLU A 16 2.08 1.11 20.96
CA GLU A 16 1.56 2.09 21.93
C GLU A 16 1.30 3.43 21.26
N LYS A 17 0.36 4.20 21.79
CA LYS A 17 0.11 5.57 21.32
C LYS A 17 1.19 6.50 21.85
N ILE A 18 1.60 7.45 21.02
CA ILE A 18 2.65 8.41 21.37
C ILE A 18 2.28 9.29 22.58
N GLY A 19 0.99 9.53 22.81
CA GLY A 19 0.48 10.25 23.97
C GLY A 19 0.71 9.58 25.33
N ASP A 20 0.85 8.25 25.32
CA ASP A 20 0.97 7.41 26.51
C ASP A 20 2.45 7.15 26.89
N ILE A 21 3.38 7.53 26.02
CA ILE A 21 4.82 7.32 26.21
C ILE A 21 5.36 8.25 27.28
N LYS A 22 6.24 7.71 28.11
CA LYS A 22 6.90 8.42 29.20
C LYS A 22 8.40 8.53 28.94
N CYS A 23 9.06 9.45 29.64
CA CYS A 23 10.51 9.44 29.70
C CYS A 23 10.99 8.09 30.26
N ASN A 24 12.13 7.62 29.77
CA ASN A 24 12.71 6.29 30.00
C ASN A 24 11.97 5.10 29.37
N SER A 25 10.90 5.31 28.59
CA SER A 25 10.39 4.28 27.69
C SER A 25 11.41 3.95 26.60
N TYR A 26 11.41 2.71 26.12
CA TYR A 26 12.27 2.27 25.02
C TYR A 26 11.46 2.08 23.74
N VAL A 27 11.89 2.74 22.67
CA VAL A 27 11.22 2.74 21.37
C VAL A 27 12.06 2.05 20.31
N ARG A 28 11.41 1.46 19.31
CA ARG A 28 12.10 0.76 18.23
C ARG A 28 12.56 1.73 17.14
N CYS A 29 13.84 1.63 16.77
CA CYS A 29 14.43 2.36 15.66
C CYS A 29 14.34 1.59 14.33
N GLU A 30 14.52 2.32 13.23
CA GLU A 30 14.37 1.78 11.87
C GLU A 30 15.37 0.68 11.48
N ASP A 31 16.50 0.60 12.19
CA ASP A 31 17.57 -0.38 11.99
C ASP A 31 17.39 -1.64 12.85
N GLY A 32 16.32 -1.71 13.65
CA GLY A 32 16.06 -2.81 14.58
C GLY A 32 16.64 -2.59 15.98
N SER A 33 17.45 -1.55 16.20
CA SER A 33 17.94 -1.20 17.53
C SER A 33 16.88 -0.48 18.37
N ASP A 34 17.09 -0.42 19.67
CA ASP A 34 16.21 0.27 20.60
C ASP A 34 16.85 1.57 21.10
N SER A 35 16.05 2.59 21.37
CA SER A 35 16.52 3.84 21.94
C SER A 35 15.64 4.31 23.09
N ARG A 36 16.26 4.84 24.14
CA ARG A 36 15.57 5.38 25.31
C ARG A 36 15.03 6.77 25.01
N VAL A 37 13.78 7.02 25.40
CA VAL A 37 13.15 8.34 25.35
C VAL A 37 13.69 9.21 26.49
N THR A 38 14.33 10.32 26.16
CA THR A 38 14.94 11.24 27.13
C THR A 38 13.98 12.35 27.55
N SER A 39 13.13 12.82 26.64
CA SER A 39 12.12 13.83 26.92
C SER A 39 10.85 13.64 26.10
N VAL A 40 9.75 14.11 26.65
CA VAL A 40 8.42 14.14 26.01
C VAL A 40 7.89 15.57 26.11
N ALA A 41 7.64 16.19 24.97
CA ALA A 41 7.05 17.52 24.87
C ALA A 41 5.61 17.42 24.37
N LYS A 42 4.69 18.20 24.97
CA LYS A 42 3.28 18.26 24.57
C LYS A 42 2.92 19.69 24.22
N ALA A 43 2.15 19.88 23.14
CA ALA A 43 1.67 21.18 22.70
C ALA A 43 0.35 21.05 21.94
N THR A 44 -0.29 22.17 21.64
CA THR A 44 -1.40 22.25 20.68
C THR A 44 -0.90 23.01 19.45
N GLN A 45 -0.89 22.36 18.29
CA GLN A 45 -0.35 22.94 17.05
C GLN A 45 -1.19 22.55 15.85
N THR A 46 -0.97 23.24 14.73
CA THR A 46 -1.57 22.90 13.44
C THR A 46 -1.00 21.58 12.91
N VAL A 47 -1.87 20.60 12.68
CA VAL A 47 -1.53 19.26 12.19
C VAL A 47 -1.81 19.12 10.69
N TYR A 48 -0.87 18.47 10.02
CA TYR A 48 -0.91 18.14 8.61
C TYR A 48 -0.99 16.62 8.44
N GLU A 49 -1.91 16.16 7.58
CA GLU A 49 -2.00 14.76 7.18
C GLU A 49 -1.15 14.52 5.93
N ILE A 50 -0.11 13.71 6.08
CA ILE A 50 0.63 13.10 4.99
C ILE A 50 -0.02 11.77 4.65
N VAL A 51 -0.38 11.59 3.38
CA VAL A 51 -1.09 10.40 2.92
C VAL A 51 -0.45 9.85 1.66
N GLN A 52 -0.16 8.54 1.66
CA GLN A 52 0.39 7.82 0.50
C GLN A 52 -0.42 8.04 -0.76
N ARG A 53 0.19 8.37 -1.89
CA ARG A 53 -0.50 8.45 -3.19
C ARG A 53 -0.73 7.05 -3.74
N THR A 54 -1.97 6.75 -4.09
CA THR A 54 -2.32 5.45 -4.68
C THR A 54 -2.87 5.61 -6.10
N LYS A 55 -2.88 4.52 -6.86
CA LYS A 55 -3.55 4.43 -8.16
C LYS A 55 -5.03 4.04 -8.02
N HIS A 56 -5.55 3.94 -6.79
CA HIS A 56 -6.93 3.52 -6.55
C HIS A 56 -7.94 4.48 -7.18
N ARG A 57 -9.02 3.89 -7.66
CA ARG A 57 -10.11 4.57 -8.39
C ARG A 57 -11.40 4.56 -7.58
N ALA A 58 -11.27 4.68 -6.27
CA ALA A 58 -12.37 4.52 -5.32
C ALA A 58 -13.55 5.49 -5.61
N ASN A 59 -13.23 6.70 -6.11
CA ASN A 59 -14.21 7.72 -6.48
C ASN A 59 -14.55 7.74 -7.98
N GLU A 60 -14.18 6.71 -8.75
CA GLU A 60 -14.34 6.70 -10.21
C GLU A 60 -14.99 5.42 -10.76
N GLY A 61 -15.81 5.58 -11.81
CA GLY A 61 -16.54 4.51 -12.49
C GLY A 61 -17.83 4.09 -11.77
N GLU A 62 -18.72 3.39 -12.48
CA GLU A 62 -19.99 2.89 -11.93
C GLU A 62 -19.84 2.16 -10.59
N PRO A 63 -18.88 1.23 -10.41
CA PRO A 63 -18.85 0.43 -9.19
C PRO A 63 -18.47 1.20 -7.91
N GLY A 64 -17.63 2.23 -8.02
CA GLY A 64 -17.31 3.12 -6.88
C GLY A 64 -18.42 4.14 -6.58
N ARG A 65 -19.36 4.33 -7.52
CA ARG A 65 -20.55 5.17 -7.32
C ARG A 65 -21.69 4.40 -6.66
N SER A 66 -21.93 3.16 -7.12
CA SER A 66 -23.03 2.32 -6.64
C SER A 66 -22.74 1.69 -5.28
N ASP A 67 -21.48 1.43 -4.95
CA ASP A 67 -21.08 0.77 -3.70
C ASP A 67 -20.24 1.72 -2.84
N PRO A 68 -20.80 2.28 -1.75
CA PRO A 68 -20.09 3.16 -0.83
C PRO A 68 -18.84 2.52 -0.22
N LEU A 69 -18.82 1.20 0.01
CA LEU A 69 -17.68 0.51 0.60
C LEU A 69 -16.45 0.55 -0.32
N ARG A 70 -16.66 0.71 -1.64
CA ARG A 70 -15.58 0.85 -2.62
C ARG A 70 -14.96 2.25 -2.67
N LYS A 71 -15.58 3.25 -2.03
CA LYS A 71 -15.01 4.61 -1.91
C LYS A 71 -13.87 4.67 -0.89
N LYS A 72 -13.84 3.75 0.08
CA LYS A 72 -12.76 3.67 1.06
C LYS A 72 -11.52 3.03 0.42
N VAL A 73 -10.39 3.72 0.48
CA VAL A 73 -9.08 3.15 0.14
C VAL A 73 -8.50 2.54 1.40
N PHE A 74 -8.46 1.22 1.46
CA PHE A 74 -8.00 0.48 2.63
C PHE A 74 -6.47 0.50 2.76
N GLN A 75 -6.00 0.47 4.01
CA GLN A 75 -4.58 0.34 4.38
C GLN A 75 -3.64 1.36 3.73
N ARG A 76 -4.12 2.57 3.47
CA ARG A 76 -3.32 3.68 2.93
C ARG A 76 -2.37 4.20 4.02
N ILE A 77 -1.06 4.21 3.75
CA ILE A 77 -0.06 4.70 4.71
C ILE A 77 -0.29 6.19 4.97
N GLN A 78 -0.31 6.57 6.25
CA GLN A 78 -0.66 7.90 6.74
C GLN A 78 0.27 8.33 7.87
N LEU A 79 0.58 9.61 7.92
CA LEU A 79 1.35 10.23 8.99
C LEU A 79 0.71 11.58 9.30
N LYS A 80 0.49 11.88 10.59
CA LYS A 80 -0.01 13.18 11.02
C LYS A 80 1.04 13.86 11.87
N CYS A 81 1.52 15.00 11.39
CA CYS A 81 2.61 15.73 12.04
C CYS A 81 2.46 17.25 11.89
N THR A 82 3.23 17.98 12.67
CA THR A 82 3.25 19.46 12.64
C THR A 82 4.10 19.99 11.47
N ALA A 83 3.94 21.28 11.15
CA ALA A 83 4.64 21.93 10.03
C ALA A 83 6.17 21.92 10.16
N ALA A 84 6.67 22.01 11.39
CA ALA A 84 8.10 21.99 11.72
C ALA A 84 8.73 20.59 11.65
N HIS A 85 7.92 19.53 11.57
CA HIS A 85 8.42 18.17 11.62
C HIS A 85 9.30 17.84 10.40
N GLU A 86 10.48 17.29 10.67
CA GLU A 86 11.41 16.84 9.63
C GLU A 86 11.01 15.50 9.04
N LEU A 87 10.92 15.46 7.73
CA LEU A 87 10.58 14.27 6.97
C LEU A 87 11.85 13.62 6.41
N ASN A 88 11.95 12.29 6.52
CA ASN A 88 13.01 11.50 5.88
C ASN A 88 12.64 11.22 4.42
N LEU A 89 13.20 12.00 3.50
CA LEU A 89 12.81 12.02 2.09
C LEU A 89 13.86 11.33 1.21
N MET A 90 13.37 10.77 0.10
CA MET A 90 14.22 10.27 -0.99
C MET A 90 13.75 10.82 -2.33
N VAL A 91 14.69 11.22 -3.17
CA VAL A 91 14.45 11.58 -4.56
C VAL A 91 15.38 10.81 -5.50
N PRO A 92 14.88 10.20 -6.59
CA PRO A 92 15.72 9.60 -7.62
C PRO A 92 16.39 10.71 -8.45
N ILE A 93 17.68 10.58 -8.72
CA ILE A 93 18.50 11.64 -9.34
C ILE A 93 19.31 11.19 -10.55
N LYS A 94 19.08 9.97 -11.02
CA LYS A 94 19.80 9.40 -12.16
C LYS A 94 19.79 10.40 -13.33
N ALA A 95 20.98 10.78 -13.79
CA ALA A 95 21.13 11.71 -14.89
C ALA A 95 20.55 11.12 -16.18
N THR A 96 19.86 11.97 -16.95
CA THR A 96 19.16 11.56 -18.19
C THR A 96 19.57 12.44 -19.35
N ILE A 97 19.60 11.85 -20.56
CA ILE A 97 19.78 12.59 -21.81
C ILE A 97 18.42 12.69 -22.48
N GLU A 98 18.00 13.90 -22.82
CA GLU A 98 16.80 14.17 -23.61
C GLU A 98 17.18 14.79 -24.97
N ASN A 99 16.54 14.32 -26.04
CA ASN A 99 16.76 14.86 -27.38
C ASN A 99 15.80 16.02 -27.65
N SER A 100 16.33 17.19 -27.97
CA SER A 100 15.54 18.33 -28.41
C SER A 100 15.72 18.56 -29.91
N PHE A 101 15.03 17.76 -30.73
CA PHE A 101 15.08 17.85 -32.20
C PHE A 101 14.75 19.26 -32.71
N LYS A 102 13.83 19.98 -32.07
CA LYS A 102 13.49 21.37 -32.44
C LYS A 102 14.64 22.36 -32.29
N ARG A 103 15.57 22.09 -31.36
CA ARG A 103 16.71 22.98 -31.04
C ARG A 103 18.04 22.39 -31.52
N GLN A 104 18.02 21.23 -32.18
CA GLN A 104 19.21 20.47 -32.59
C GLN A 104 20.24 20.32 -31.44
N LYS A 105 19.76 19.89 -30.26
CA LYS A 105 20.58 19.74 -29.05
C LYS A 105 20.27 18.45 -28.29
N TYR A 106 21.30 17.85 -27.70
CA TYR A 106 21.20 16.88 -26.61
C TYR A 106 21.21 17.62 -25.27
N SER A 107 20.25 17.36 -24.39
CA SER A 107 20.17 18.00 -23.06
C SER A 107 20.43 16.97 -21.98
N VAL A 108 21.57 17.08 -21.30
CA VAL A 108 21.89 16.28 -20.11
C VAL A 108 21.23 16.95 -18.91
N ARG A 109 20.34 16.24 -18.22
CA ARG A 109 19.67 16.72 -17.00
C ARG A 109 20.15 15.96 -15.78
N TRP A 110 20.40 16.67 -14.69
CA TRP A 110 20.78 16.10 -13.41
C TRP A 110 20.19 16.91 -12.25
N THR A 111 20.29 16.34 -11.05
CA THR A 111 19.84 16.98 -9.81
C THR A 111 21.02 17.10 -8.87
N GLN A 112 21.21 18.25 -8.23
CA GLN A 112 22.23 18.47 -7.21
C GLN A 112 21.64 19.22 -6.02
N PHE A 113 22.30 19.17 -4.86
CA PHE A 113 21.91 19.96 -3.70
C PHE A 113 22.41 21.39 -3.80
N GLU A 114 21.54 22.33 -3.43
CA GLU A 114 21.90 23.75 -3.36
C GLU A 114 21.37 24.38 -2.07
N LYS A 115 22.11 25.37 -1.58
CA LYS A 115 21.64 26.28 -0.53
C LYS A 115 20.49 27.13 -1.08
N PHE A 116 19.42 27.21 -0.31
CA PHE A 116 18.25 28.02 -0.63
C PHE A 116 17.86 28.85 0.57
N GLN A 117 17.76 30.17 0.39
CA GLN A 117 17.28 31.07 1.42
C GLN A 117 15.74 31.09 1.40
N THR A 118 15.16 30.65 2.51
CA THR A 118 13.71 30.64 2.75
C THR A 118 13.19 32.06 3.01
N LEU A 119 11.87 32.24 2.90
CA LEU A 119 11.20 33.53 3.13
C LEU A 119 11.35 34.03 4.58
N ASP A 120 11.53 33.12 5.54
CA ASP A 120 11.82 33.43 6.94
C ASP A 120 13.33 33.57 7.22
N GLY A 121 14.16 33.67 6.18
CA GLY A 121 15.58 33.98 6.29
C GLY A 121 16.49 32.79 6.58
N ARG A 122 15.96 31.59 6.89
CA ARG A 122 16.76 30.37 7.07
C ARG A 122 17.40 29.93 5.76
N VAL A 123 18.58 29.32 5.84
CA VAL A 123 19.22 28.66 4.71
C VAL A 123 19.01 27.14 4.82
N ILE A 124 18.33 26.56 3.83
CA ILE A 124 18.06 25.12 3.75
C ILE A 124 18.78 24.50 2.55
N MET A 125 19.05 23.20 2.60
CA MET A 125 19.60 22.44 1.48
C MET A 125 18.48 21.72 0.75
N ILE A 126 18.28 22.01 -0.54
CA ILE A 126 17.24 21.37 -1.36
C ILE A 126 17.81 20.85 -2.69
N PRO A 127 17.28 19.72 -3.21
CA PRO A 127 17.63 19.25 -4.54
C PRO A 127 17.04 20.18 -5.60
N LYS A 128 17.87 20.65 -6.54
CA LYS A 128 17.45 21.41 -7.72
C LYS A 128 17.86 20.71 -9.01
N ASN A 129 17.02 20.86 -10.03
CA ASN A 129 17.23 20.30 -11.35
C ASN A 129 18.03 21.25 -12.23
N HIS A 130 19.06 20.71 -12.87
CA HIS A 130 19.94 21.40 -13.80
C HIS A 130 19.91 20.72 -15.16
N HIS A 131 20.36 21.46 -16.16
CA HIS A 131 20.57 20.93 -17.49
C HIS A 131 21.77 21.59 -18.15
N LYS A 132 22.42 20.84 -19.05
CA LYS A 132 23.48 21.32 -19.93
C LYS A 132 23.20 20.77 -21.31
N ASP A 133 23.25 21.67 -22.29
CA ASP A 133 22.98 21.33 -23.68
C ASP A 133 24.29 21.09 -24.44
N PHE A 134 24.25 20.15 -25.37
CA PHE A 134 25.32 19.77 -26.28
C PHE A 134 24.79 19.82 -27.72
N PRO A 135 25.64 20.11 -28.72
CA PRO A 135 25.24 20.09 -30.12
C PRO A 135 24.80 18.68 -30.54
N MET A 136 23.85 18.61 -31.49
CA MET A 136 23.32 17.33 -31.98
C MET A 136 24.17 16.77 -33.12
N ASP A 137 25.45 16.54 -32.85
CA ASP A 137 26.42 15.89 -33.72
C ASP A 137 27.05 14.67 -33.01
N SER A 138 27.95 13.95 -33.68
CA SER A 138 28.58 12.74 -33.12
C SER A 138 29.41 13.01 -31.87
N ASP A 139 30.05 14.18 -31.80
CA ASP A 139 30.95 14.53 -30.70
C ASP A 139 30.16 15.04 -29.49
N GLY A 140 29.10 15.81 -29.72
CA GLY A 140 28.14 16.24 -28.72
C GLY A 140 27.36 15.07 -28.11
N GLU A 141 27.04 14.03 -28.89
CA GLU A 141 26.45 12.81 -28.34
C GLU A 141 27.41 12.08 -27.39
N LYS A 142 28.68 11.93 -27.79
CA LYS A 142 29.73 11.32 -26.95
C LYS A 142 29.96 12.15 -25.68
N ALA A 143 30.08 13.46 -25.79
CA ALA A 143 30.25 14.36 -24.65
C ALA A 143 29.06 14.33 -23.69
N ALA A 144 27.83 14.30 -24.21
CA ALA A 144 26.62 14.19 -23.40
C ALA A 144 26.57 12.84 -22.65
N LYS A 145 26.93 11.73 -23.31
CA LYS A 145 27.02 10.41 -22.67
C LYS A 145 28.07 10.37 -21.57
N LEU A 146 29.27 10.88 -21.85
CA LEU A 146 30.37 10.94 -20.90
C LEU A 146 29.99 11.76 -19.66
N MET A 147 29.46 12.98 -19.83
CA MET A 147 28.97 13.79 -18.71
C MET A 147 27.88 13.08 -17.91
N LYS A 148 26.92 12.42 -18.59
CA LYS A 148 25.84 11.68 -17.91
C LYS A 148 26.41 10.53 -17.07
N ASP A 149 27.42 9.82 -17.56
CA ASP A 149 28.06 8.73 -16.83
C ASP A 149 28.90 9.25 -15.65
N ASP A 150 29.67 10.34 -15.83
CA ASP A 150 30.41 11.02 -14.76
C ASP A 150 29.48 11.51 -13.63
N LEU A 151 28.35 12.13 -13.99
CA LEU A 151 27.36 12.60 -13.01
C LEU A 151 26.71 11.45 -12.25
N ASN A 152 26.42 10.34 -12.93
CA ASN A 152 25.87 9.15 -12.28
C ASN A 152 26.89 8.49 -11.33
N LEU A 153 28.18 8.57 -11.66
CA LEU A 153 29.26 8.10 -10.79
C LEU A 153 29.44 9.02 -9.57
N LEU A 154 29.41 10.34 -9.78
CA LEU A 154 29.62 11.33 -8.72
C LEU A 154 28.48 11.38 -7.70
N TYR A 155 27.23 11.43 -8.17
CA TYR A 155 26.07 11.62 -7.31
C TYR A 155 25.31 10.33 -7.00
N GLY A 156 25.54 9.26 -7.76
CA GLY A 156 24.79 8.02 -7.65
C GLY A 156 23.39 8.11 -8.26
N ASN A 157 22.45 7.34 -7.72
CA ASN A 157 21.12 7.12 -8.28
C ASN A 157 19.97 7.70 -7.43
N ARG A 158 20.22 8.05 -6.17
CA ARG A 158 19.23 8.61 -5.24
C ARG A 158 19.90 9.55 -4.22
N PHE A 159 19.17 10.59 -3.82
CA PHE A 159 19.49 11.36 -2.61
C PHE A 159 18.54 10.98 -1.49
N ILE A 160 19.08 10.83 -0.28
CA ILE A 160 18.34 10.71 0.98
C ILE A 160 18.62 11.98 1.77
N PHE A 161 17.57 12.70 2.17
CA PHE A 161 17.71 13.99 2.84
C PHE A 161 16.53 14.28 3.75
N ASN A 162 16.72 15.25 4.64
CA ASN A 162 15.70 15.69 5.57
C ASN A 162 15.19 17.07 5.17
N LEU A 163 13.88 17.27 5.29
CA LEU A 163 13.26 18.57 5.05
C LEU A 163 12.03 18.72 5.94
N GLN A 164 11.83 19.90 6.51
CA GLN A 164 10.63 20.19 7.29
C GLN A 164 9.39 20.19 6.38
N LEU A 165 8.25 19.77 6.92
CA LEU A 165 7.00 19.73 6.15
C LEU A 165 6.64 21.09 5.54
N ARG A 166 6.89 22.19 6.26
CA ARG A 166 6.65 23.56 5.78
C ARG A 166 7.50 23.95 4.57
N ASP A 167 8.66 23.32 4.40
CA ASP A 167 9.64 23.66 3.37
C ASP A 167 9.46 22.85 2.08
N LEU A 168 8.55 21.86 2.06
CA LEU A 168 8.26 21.05 0.86
C LEU A 168 7.85 21.89 -0.35
N ASP A 169 7.28 23.07 -0.12
CA ASP A 169 6.78 23.97 -1.15
C ASP A 169 7.91 24.71 -1.89
N TYR A 170 9.14 24.69 -1.37
CA TYR A 170 10.32 25.22 -2.06
C TYR A 170 10.88 24.26 -3.12
N LEU A 171 10.46 22.99 -3.11
CA LEU A 171 10.83 22.03 -4.13
C LEU A 171 10.09 22.35 -5.44
N ASP A 172 10.80 22.28 -6.58
CA ASP A 172 10.15 22.43 -7.88
C ASP A 172 9.13 21.30 -8.13
N GLY A 173 8.17 21.56 -9.04
CA GLY A 173 7.05 20.64 -9.26
C GLY A 173 7.45 19.24 -9.77
N GLN A 174 8.60 19.08 -10.43
CA GLN A 174 9.09 17.76 -10.86
C GLN A 174 9.68 17.01 -9.67
N THR A 175 10.56 17.67 -8.93
CA THR A 175 11.19 17.14 -7.71
C THR A 175 10.14 16.77 -6.67
N ARG A 176 9.20 17.67 -6.36
CA ARG A 176 8.10 17.43 -5.41
C ARG A 176 7.26 16.19 -5.76
N ALA A 177 7.09 15.89 -7.05
CA ALA A 177 6.33 14.74 -7.53
C ALA A 177 7.14 13.43 -7.57
N ALA A 178 8.47 13.52 -7.50
CA ALA A 178 9.41 12.39 -7.45
C ALA A 178 9.76 12.01 -6.01
N VAL A 179 9.80 12.99 -5.10
CA VAL A 179 10.06 12.80 -3.67
C VAL A 179 9.12 11.76 -3.06
N SER A 180 9.71 10.88 -2.25
CA SER A 180 9.04 9.78 -1.58
C SER A 180 9.45 9.72 -0.10
N LEU A 181 8.53 9.25 0.74
CA LEU A 181 8.81 8.80 2.11
C LEU A 181 9.13 7.31 2.08
N ARG A 182 9.53 6.74 3.22
CA ARG A 182 9.77 5.29 3.36
C ARG A 182 9.07 4.70 4.57
N TYR A 183 8.73 3.42 4.45
CA TYR A 183 8.50 2.54 5.60
C TYR A 183 9.56 1.45 5.60
N CYS A 184 9.91 0.96 6.78
CA CYS A 184 10.98 -0.01 6.99
C CYS A 184 10.40 -1.35 7.46
N PRO A 185 11.04 -2.47 7.11
CA PRO A 185 10.69 -3.77 7.69
C PRO A 185 10.94 -3.79 9.21
N ILE A 186 10.29 -4.73 9.89
CA ILE A 186 10.58 -5.07 11.28
C ILE A 186 11.53 -6.25 11.28
N LEU A 187 12.72 -6.04 11.84
CA LEU A 187 13.83 -6.99 11.77
C LEU A 187 13.88 -7.96 12.96
N THR A 188 13.28 -7.62 14.09
CA THR A 188 13.22 -8.48 15.30
C THR A 188 11.76 -8.69 15.71
N GLY A 189 11.41 -9.88 16.19
CA GLY A 189 10.04 -10.24 16.57
C GLY A 189 9.69 -9.96 18.03
N ASN A 190 8.44 -10.22 18.43
CA ASN A 190 7.99 -10.20 19.83
C ASN A 190 8.04 -11.57 20.52
N GLY A 191 8.17 -12.67 19.77
CA GLY A 191 8.35 -14.02 20.32
C GLY A 191 7.09 -14.61 20.96
N ILE A 192 5.91 -14.00 20.77
CA ILE A 192 4.68 -14.36 21.49
C ILE A 192 4.19 -15.75 21.08
N LEU A 193 4.22 -16.09 19.79
CA LEU A 193 3.81 -17.42 19.34
C LEU A 193 4.75 -18.50 19.87
N SER A 194 6.07 -18.29 19.80
CA SER A 194 7.04 -19.25 20.33
C SER A 194 6.91 -19.41 21.84
N GLU A 195 6.69 -18.31 22.58
CA GLU A 195 6.50 -18.34 24.03
C GLU A 195 5.24 -19.12 24.40
N PHE A 196 4.13 -18.86 23.72
CA PHE A 196 2.88 -19.59 23.94
C PHE A 196 3.03 -21.10 23.70
N LEU A 197 3.80 -21.47 22.68
CA LEU A 197 3.97 -22.86 22.26
C LEU A 197 5.01 -23.64 23.06
N THR A 198 6.05 -22.97 23.55
CA THR A 198 7.26 -23.61 24.09
C THR A 198 7.61 -23.16 25.51
N GLY A 199 6.99 -22.09 26.00
CA GLY A 199 7.38 -21.39 27.22
C GLY A 199 8.61 -20.49 27.07
N GLN A 200 9.20 -20.39 25.86
CA GLN A 200 10.37 -19.56 25.59
C GLN A 200 10.12 -18.60 24.41
N PRO A 201 10.31 -17.28 24.58
CA PRO A 201 10.22 -16.34 23.47
C PRO A 201 11.39 -16.53 22.49
N HIS A 202 11.15 -16.26 21.22
CA HIS A 202 12.12 -16.36 20.12
C HIS A 202 12.69 -17.77 19.84
N LEU A 203 12.12 -18.82 20.44
CA LEU A 203 12.54 -20.19 20.16
C LEU A 203 11.94 -20.68 18.84
N ILE A 204 12.68 -20.50 17.75
CA ILE A 204 12.27 -20.91 16.40
C ILE A 204 12.70 -22.36 16.10
N THR A 205 11.73 -23.26 16.06
CA THR A 205 11.89 -24.67 15.71
C THR A 205 10.99 -25.06 14.53
N SER A 206 11.26 -26.21 13.91
CA SER A 206 10.37 -26.78 12.88
C SER A 206 8.93 -26.94 13.36
N ALA A 207 8.72 -27.30 14.63
CA ALA A 207 7.39 -27.38 15.23
C ALA A 207 6.71 -26.00 15.31
N THR A 208 7.40 -24.96 15.79
CA THR A 208 6.81 -23.60 15.84
C THR A 208 6.48 -23.05 14.45
N LEU A 209 7.34 -23.28 13.46
CA LEU A 209 7.09 -22.89 12.06
C LEU A 209 5.93 -23.69 11.45
N SER A 210 5.83 -24.98 11.78
CA SER A 210 4.67 -25.82 11.42
C SER A 210 3.37 -25.26 11.97
N MET A 211 3.32 -24.87 13.25
CA MET A 211 2.12 -24.29 13.85
C MET A 211 1.76 -22.95 13.18
N ALA A 212 2.75 -22.09 12.93
CA ALA A 212 2.55 -20.84 12.21
C ALA A 212 1.93 -21.07 10.82
N TRP A 213 2.48 -22.02 10.07
CA TRP A 213 1.95 -22.42 8.76
C TRP A 213 0.53 -22.98 8.86
N LEU A 214 0.24 -23.86 9.83
CA LEU A 214 -1.11 -24.41 10.07
C LEU A 214 -2.13 -23.32 10.39
N LEU A 215 -1.76 -22.32 11.21
CA LEU A 215 -2.61 -21.16 11.53
C LEU A 215 -2.92 -20.33 10.28
N GLY A 216 -1.92 -20.09 9.43
CA GLY A 216 -2.10 -19.41 8.15
C GLY A 216 -3.07 -20.18 7.24
N LEU A 217 -2.84 -21.49 7.09
CA LEU A 217 -3.66 -22.37 6.26
C LEU A 217 -5.12 -22.41 6.74
N TRP A 218 -5.34 -22.52 8.06
CA TRP A 218 -6.68 -22.48 8.65
C TRP A 218 -7.35 -21.11 8.50
N LEU A 219 -6.61 -19.99 8.56
CA LEU A 219 -7.20 -18.69 8.36
C LEU A 219 -7.78 -18.51 6.95
N GLY A 220 -7.18 -19.13 5.93
CA GLY A 220 -7.77 -19.21 4.59
C GLY A 220 -8.95 -20.20 4.57
N ASP A 221 -8.65 -21.49 4.56
CA ASP A 221 -9.62 -22.56 4.23
C ASP A 221 -10.18 -23.34 5.42
N GLY A 222 -9.88 -22.90 6.65
CA GLY A 222 -10.37 -23.51 7.88
C GLY A 222 -11.83 -23.20 8.21
N THR A 223 -12.45 -24.04 9.03
CA THR A 223 -13.79 -23.75 9.58
C THR A 223 -13.69 -23.07 10.93
N THR A 224 -14.64 -22.18 11.25
CA THR A 224 -14.69 -21.50 12.57
C THR A 224 -15.24 -22.40 13.68
N LYS A 225 -15.83 -23.55 13.33
CA LYS A 225 -16.49 -24.44 14.29
C LYS A 225 -15.53 -25.48 14.87
N GLU A 226 -14.61 -25.98 14.05
CA GLU A 226 -13.76 -27.13 14.36
C GLU A 226 -12.34 -26.92 13.82
N PRO A 227 -11.32 -27.62 14.37
CA PRO A 227 -9.99 -27.70 13.78
C PRO A 227 -10.04 -28.57 12.52
N GLU A 228 -10.64 -28.00 11.49
CA GLU A 228 -10.88 -28.58 10.18
C GLU A 228 -10.42 -27.58 9.12
N ILE A 229 -9.73 -28.07 8.10
CA ILE A 229 -9.19 -27.30 6.97
C ILE A 229 -9.68 -27.94 5.67
N THR A 230 -10.14 -27.11 4.75
CA THR A 230 -10.52 -27.54 3.41
C THR A 230 -9.28 -27.60 2.52
N VAL A 231 -9.08 -28.69 1.77
CA VAL A 231 -7.93 -28.85 0.87
C VAL A 231 -8.40 -29.37 -0.48
N ASP A 232 -7.81 -28.87 -1.58
CA ASP A 232 -8.07 -29.38 -2.93
C ASP A 232 -7.49 -30.80 -3.09
N SER A 233 -8.32 -31.76 -3.49
CA SER A 233 -7.92 -33.15 -3.69
C SER A 233 -6.86 -33.34 -4.77
N PHE A 234 -6.73 -32.39 -5.70
CA PHE A 234 -5.67 -32.42 -6.71
C PHE A 234 -4.32 -31.90 -6.20
N ASP A 235 -4.29 -31.23 -5.05
CA ASP A 235 -3.04 -30.78 -4.42
C ASP A 235 -2.53 -31.84 -3.43
N GLN A 236 -2.04 -32.95 -3.99
CA GLN A 236 -1.48 -34.05 -3.19
C GLN A 236 -0.31 -33.59 -2.31
N THR A 237 0.53 -32.69 -2.84
CA THR A 237 1.68 -32.12 -2.12
C THR A 237 1.26 -31.35 -0.86
N LEU A 238 0.17 -30.59 -0.93
CA LEU A 238 -0.37 -29.88 0.22
C LEU A 238 -0.95 -30.84 1.26
N MET A 239 -1.64 -31.89 0.81
CA MET A 239 -2.19 -32.93 1.70
C MET A 239 -1.11 -33.73 2.44
N GLU A 240 -0.03 -34.10 1.76
CA GLU A 240 1.12 -34.78 2.36
C GLU A 240 1.81 -33.86 3.38
N SER A 241 2.07 -32.62 2.99
CA SER A 241 2.67 -31.63 3.87
C SER A 241 1.81 -31.35 5.10
N LEU A 242 0.48 -31.30 4.96
CA LEU A 242 -0.43 -31.14 6.11
C LEU A 242 -0.27 -32.27 7.13
N LYS A 243 -0.06 -33.52 6.67
CA LYS A 243 0.23 -34.66 7.55
C LYS A 243 1.58 -34.49 8.24
N GLU A 244 2.64 -34.21 7.48
CA GLU A 244 3.98 -34.01 8.02
C GLU A 244 4.02 -32.91 9.08
N GLN A 245 3.44 -31.75 8.76
CA GLN A 245 3.39 -30.60 9.65
C GLN A 245 2.53 -30.91 10.89
N GLY A 246 1.38 -31.57 10.71
CA GLY A 246 0.50 -31.98 11.80
C GLY A 246 1.15 -32.95 12.78
N TYR A 247 1.92 -33.94 12.29
CA TYR A 247 2.55 -34.96 13.13
C TYR A 247 3.56 -34.39 14.12
N LEU A 248 4.22 -33.28 13.79
CA LEU A 248 5.11 -32.57 14.72
C LEU A 248 4.39 -32.11 16.00
N TRP A 249 3.07 -31.94 15.93
CA TRP A 249 2.21 -31.54 17.05
C TRP A 249 1.32 -32.68 17.58
N GLY A 250 1.59 -33.92 17.16
CA GLY A 250 0.72 -35.06 17.47
C GLY A 250 -0.69 -34.90 16.89
N LEU A 251 -0.84 -34.13 15.81
CA LEU A 251 -2.07 -33.96 15.06
C LEU A 251 -2.11 -34.93 13.89
N TYR A 252 -3.24 -35.59 13.71
CA TYR A 252 -3.48 -36.59 12.69
C TYR A 252 -4.59 -36.10 11.76
N PRO A 253 -4.23 -35.49 10.61
CA PRO A 253 -5.19 -35.04 9.62
C PRO A 253 -5.94 -36.23 9.02
N TYR A 254 -7.26 -36.20 9.08
CA TYR A 254 -8.13 -37.24 8.54
C TYR A 254 -9.31 -36.63 7.81
N TYR A 255 -9.62 -37.15 6.63
CA TYR A 255 -10.83 -36.85 5.88
C TYR A 255 -11.55 -38.16 5.53
N LYS A 256 -12.85 -38.07 5.32
CA LYS A 256 -13.67 -39.17 4.81
C LYS A 256 -14.31 -38.72 3.52
N ASP A 257 -14.15 -39.51 2.46
CA ASP A 257 -14.86 -39.26 1.22
C ASP A 257 -16.36 -39.47 1.39
N GLU A 258 -17.14 -38.56 0.83
CA GLU A 258 -18.57 -38.76 0.61
C GLU A 258 -18.79 -39.80 -0.50
N ALA A 259 -20.01 -40.32 -0.62
CA ALA A 259 -20.38 -41.31 -1.64
C ALA A 259 -20.05 -40.82 -3.07
N VAL A 260 -20.11 -39.50 -3.29
CA VAL A 260 -19.60 -38.83 -4.48
C VAL A 260 -18.39 -37.98 -4.06
N PRO A 261 -17.16 -38.30 -4.51
CA PRO A 261 -15.97 -37.56 -4.10
C PRO A 261 -16.04 -36.09 -4.52
N LEU A 262 -16.07 -35.18 -3.54
CA LEU A 262 -15.91 -33.75 -3.78
C LEU A 262 -14.43 -33.42 -4.04
N ARG A 263 -14.17 -32.42 -4.89
CA ARG A 263 -12.82 -31.89 -5.12
C ARG A 263 -12.25 -31.25 -3.85
N ALA A 264 -13.07 -30.49 -3.13
CA ALA A 264 -12.69 -29.96 -1.83
C ALA A 264 -12.85 -31.05 -0.75
N LYS A 265 -11.77 -31.38 -0.05
CA LYS A 265 -11.75 -32.35 1.05
C LYS A 265 -11.76 -31.62 2.39
N HIS A 266 -12.64 -32.04 3.30
CA HIS A 266 -12.72 -31.53 4.65
C HIS A 266 -11.80 -32.35 5.58
N VAL A 267 -10.64 -31.80 5.92
CA VAL A 267 -9.60 -32.48 6.68
C VAL A 267 -9.65 -32.05 8.14
N ARG A 268 -9.99 -32.98 9.03
CA ARG A 268 -10.05 -32.77 10.48
C ARG A 268 -8.73 -33.10 11.14
N LEU A 269 -8.28 -32.23 12.05
CA LEU A 269 -7.01 -32.36 12.75
C LEU A 269 -7.23 -32.98 14.13
N TYR A 270 -7.11 -34.30 14.27
CA TYR A 270 -7.30 -34.99 15.55
C TYR A 270 -6.01 -35.02 16.37
N TYR A 271 -6.08 -34.82 17.69
CA TYR A 271 -4.95 -34.91 18.59
C TYR A 271 -4.81 -36.30 19.24
N GLY A 272 -3.56 -36.79 19.36
CA GLY A 272 -3.23 -38.08 19.99
C GLY A 272 -3.39 -39.28 19.05
N ALA A 273 -3.52 -40.51 19.58
CA ALA A 273 -3.68 -41.69 18.73
C ALA A 273 -4.88 -41.52 17.78
N GLY A 274 -4.67 -41.81 16.49
CA GLY A 274 -5.64 -41.63 15.41
C GLY A 274 -7.05 -42.19 15.71
N PRO A 275 -8.05 -41.89 14.87
CA PRO A 275 -9.46 -41.94 15.24
C PRO A 275 -9.95 -43.36 15.64
N SER A 276 -9.81 -43.74 16.92
CA SER A 276 -10.55 -44.87 17.49
C SER A 276 -12.02 -44.47 17.64
N ASN A 277 -12.95 -45.32 17.22
CA ASN A 277 -14.39 -45.00 17.12
C ASN A 277 -15.01 -44.47 18.44
N LYS A 278 -14.42 -44.75 19.61
CA LYS A 278 -14.94 -44.37 20.92
C LYS A 278 -14.46 -42.99 21.45
N ARG A 279 -13.50 -42.29 20.80
CA ARG A 279 -12.91 -41.02 21.29
C ARG A 279 -12.87 -39.85 20.27
N LYS A 280 -13.53 -39.99 19.11
CA LYS A 280 -13.47 -39.05 17.98
C LYS A 280 -13.74 -37.57 18.35
N VAL A 281 -14.79 -37.28 19.13
CA VAL A 281 -15.16 -35.89 19.45
C VAL A 281 -14.20 -35.25 20.46
N ARG A 282 -13.73 -36.03 21.44
CA ARG A 282 -12.78 -35.56 22.47
C ARG A 282 -11.46 -35.17 21.84
N ASN A 283 -10.92 -36.01 20.96
CA ASN A 283 -9.62 -35.80 20.31
C ASN A 283 -9.65 -34.68 19.25
N LEU A 284 -10.83 -34.22 18.82
CA LEU A 284 -10.92 -33.16 17.83
C LEU A 284 -10.80 -31.78 18.48
N ARG A 285 -11.58 -31.47 19.53
CA ARG A 285 -11.62 -30.11 20.11
C ARG A 285 -10.97 -29.97 21.48
N ARG A 286 -11.00 -31.02 22.31
CA ARG A 286 -10.51 -30.97 23.69
C ARG A 286 -9.03 -31.35 23.70
N ASP A 287 -8.22 -30.57 24.42
CA ASP A 287 -6.77 -30.76 24.53
C ASP A 287 -6.02 -30.75 23.19
N ASN A 288 -6.65 -30.26 22.12
CA ASN A 288 -6.04 -30.17 20.80
C ASN A 288 -5.10 -28.96 20.75
N PRO A 289 -3.78 -29.15 20.59
CA PRO A 289 -2.82 -28.04 20.67
C PRO A 289 -3.09 -26.97 19.62
N PHE A 290 -3.47 -27.36 18.39
CA PHE A 290 -3.81 -26.40 17.35
C PHE A 290 -5.05 -25.57 17.71
N TRP A 291 -6.11 -26.21 18.19
CA TRP A 291 -7.35 -25.49 18.55
C TRP A 291 -7.17 -24.62 19.81
N ASN A 292 -6.33 -25.07 20.74
CA ASN A 292 -5.92 -24.30 21.91
C ASN A 292 -5.16 -23.05 21.48
N THR A 293 -4.25 -23.14 20.50
CA THR A 293 -3.55 -21.98 19.93
C THR A 293 -4.51 -21.02 19.23
N VAL A 294 -5.43 -21.53 18.39
CA VAL A 294 -6.43 -20.70 17.70
C VAL A 294 -7.27 -19.87 18.68
N LYS A 295 -7.69 -20.47 19.80
CA LYS A 295 -8.48 -19.79 20.83
C LYS A 295 -7.62 -18.91 21.75
N GLY A 296 -6.56 -19.48 22.31
CA GLY A 296 -5.70 -18.83 23.30
C GLY A 296 -5.01 -17.59 22.76
N LEU A 297 -4.58 -17.61 21.49
CA LEU A 297 -4.00 -16.47 20.80
C LEU A 297 -5.02 -15.65 20.01
N LYS A 298 -6.32 -15.94 20.17
CA LYS A 298 -7.43 -15.15 19.60
C LYS A 298 -7.43 -15.06 18.07
N PHE A 299 -7.04 -16.11 17.34
CA PHE A 299 -7.26 -16.20 15.88
C PHE A 299 -8.75 -16.39 15.50
N LYS A 300 -9.56 -16.73 16.50
CA LYS A 300 -11.02 -16.74 16.42
C LYS A 300 -11.58 -15.77 17.45
N ARG A 301 -12.49 -14.89 17.01
CA ARG A 301 -13.22 -13.99 17.88
C ARG A 301 -14.16 -14.75 18.81
N GLU A 302 -14.25 -14.28 20.05
CA GLU A 302 -15.11 -14.90 21.07
C GLU A 302 -16.59 -14.55 20.87
N ASP A 303 -16.87 -13.34 20.40
CA ASP A 303 -18.22 -12.79 20.27
C ASP A 303 -19.00 -13.38 19.09
N ASP A 304 -18.48 -13.23 17.88
CA ASP A 304 -19.17 -13.65 16.64
C ASP A 304 -18.61 -14.97 16.07
N GLY A 305 -17.49 -15.46 16.61
CA GLY A 305 -16.80 -16.63 16.09
C GLY A 305 -16.10 -16.43 14.76
N HIS A 306 -16.02 -15.19 14.25
CA HIS A 306 -15.33 -14.89 13.00
C HIS A 306 -13.81 -15.11 13.14
N LYS A 307 -13.19 -15.41 12.01
CA LYS A 307 -11.73 -15.45 11.90
C LYS A 307 -11.14 -14.05 12.06
N GLN A 308 -10.04 -13.93 12.78
CA GLN A 308 -9.29 -12.69 12.91
C GLN A 308 -7.79 -12.98 12.94
N LEU A 309 -7.00 -11.97 12.57
CA LEU A 309 -5.55 -12.02 12.64
C LEU A 309 -5.08 -11.11 13.79
N PRO A 310 -4.60 -11.68 14.91
CA PRO A 310 -4.16 -10.92 16.08
C PRO A 310 -3.05 -9.90 15.76
N GLU A 311 -3.05 -8.77 16.47
CA GLU A 311 -2.11 -7.68 16.25
C GLU A 311 -0.64 -8.08 16.49
N PHE A 312 -0.38 -8.96 17.47
CA PHE A 312 0.98 -9.39 17.76
C PHE A 312 1.66 -10.08 16.57
N MET A 313 0.90 -10.75 15.70
CA MET A 313 1.43 -11.40 14.49
C MET A 313 2.05 -10.41 13.50
N TRP A 314 1.72 -9.12 13.59
CA TRP A 314 2.27 -8.10 12.68
C TRP A 314 3.77 -7.90 12.89
N ASN A 315 4.23 -8.11 14.13
CA ASN A 315 5.58 -7.85 14.61
C ASN A 315 6.21 -9.10 15.25
N GLU A 316 5.73 -10.29 14.88
CA GLU A 316 6.29 -11.57 15.35
C GLU A 316 7.66 -11.85 14.69
N ASP A 317 8.36 -12.90 15.14
CA ASP A 317 9.63 -13.31 14.54
C ASP A 317 9.51 -13.49 13.02
N VAL A 318 10.59 -13.17 12.31
CA VAL A 318 10.60 -13.06 10.86
C VAL A 318 10.15 -14.36 10.21
N GLU A 319 10.74 -15.47 10.62
CA GLU A 319 10.49 -16.82 10.11
C GLU A 319 9.05 -17.27 10.40
N ILE A 320 8.51 -16.90 11.57
CA ILE A 320 7.12 -17.19 11.94
C ILE A 320 6.15 -16.42 11.03
N ARG A 321 6.41 -15.14 10.77
CA ARG A 321 5.61 -14.34 9.83
C ARG A 321 5.67 -14.90 8.42
N GLU A 322 6.83 -15.40 7.99
CA GLU A 322 7.00 -16.03 6.67
C GLU A 322 6.24 -17.35 6.58
N ALA A 323 6.40 -18.25 7.56
CA ALA A 323 5.69 -19.53 7.61
C ALA A 323 4.17 -19.35 7.68
N PHE A 324 3.71 -18.41 8.52
CA PHE A 324 2.30 -18.05 8.62
C PHE A 324 1.73 -17.54 7.29
N LEU A 325 2.41 -16.58 6.67
CA LEU A 325 1.95 -16.02 5.39
C LEU A 325 1.96 -17.09 4.29
N ALA A 326 2.94 -18.00 4.30
CA ALA A 326 3.00 -19.13 3.37
C ALA A 326 1.80 -20.07 3.52
N GLY A 327 1.40 -20.41 4.75
CA GLY A 327 0.21 -21.23 4.98
C GLY A 327 -1.06 -20.57 4.45
N LEU A 328 -1.21 -19.26 4.66
CA LEU A 328 -2.35 -18.51 4.11
C LEU A 328 -2.33 -18.45 2.58
N ILE A 329 -1.14 -18.37 1.98
CA ILE A 329 -0.97 -18.44 0.53
C ILE A 329 -1.33 -19.83 0.01
N ASP A 330 -0.94 -20.90 0.72
CA ASP A 330 -1.26 -22.28 0.36
C ASP A 330 -2.77 -22.57 0.35
N ALA A 331 -3.54 -21.92 1.22
CA ALA A 331 -5.01 -21.94 1.17
C ALA A 331 -5.54 -21.03 0.04
N ASP A 332 -5.64 -19.73 0.31
CA ASP A 332 -6.40 -18.76 -0.50
C ASP A 332 -5.53 -17.89 -1.42
N GLY A 333 -4.23 -18.19 -1.52
CA GLY A 333 -3.29 -17.44 -2.33
C GLY A 333 -3.21 -17.89 -3.79
N TYR A 334 -3.08 -16.92 -4.69
CA TYR A 334 -2.72 -17.12 -6.09
C TYR A 334 -1.37 -16.48 -6.39
N VAL A 335 -0.39 -17.30 -6.78
CA VAL A 335 0.94 -16.86 -7.17
C VAL A 335 0.96 -16.63 -8.69
N LEU A 336 1.22 -15.39 -9.13
CA LEU A 336 1.34 -15.12 -10.56
C LEU A 336 2.60 -15.79 -11.11
N LYS A 337 2.48 -16.41 -12.29
CA LYS A 337 3.64 -16.92 -13.03
C LYS A 337 4.59 -15.77 -13.33
N GLU A 338 5.89 -16.03 -13.20
CA GLU A 338 6.96 -15.07 -13.49
C GLU A 338 6.83 -14.60 -14.95
N LYS A 339 6.54 -13.32 -15.15
CA LYS A 339 6.37 -12.71 -16.50
C LYS A 339 7.53 -11.80 -16.87
N ARG A 340 8.55 -11.71 -16.02
CA ARG A 340 9.48 -10.58 -15.97
C ARG A 340 10.91 -11.06 -15.75
N ALA A 341 11.86 -10.46 -16.49
CA ALA A 341 13.29 -10.71 -16.32
C ALA A 341 13.81 -10.21 -14.96
N ASP A 342 13.14 -9.20 -14.39
CA ASP A 342 13.27 -8.75 -13.02
C ASP A 342 12.53 -9.72 -12.09
N LYS A 343 13.25 -10.66 -11.45
CA LYS A 343 12.80 -11.69 -10.47
C LYS A 343 11.86 -11.17 -9.37
N THR A 344 10.68 -10.74 -9.75
CA THR A 344 9.67 -10.11 -8.90
C THR A 344 8.48 -11.03 -8.82
N TYR A 345 8.17 -11.47 -7.62
CA TYR A 345 7.02 -12.30 -7.33
C TYR A 345 5.81 -11.43 -7.03
N VAL A 346 4.63 -11.92 -7.40
CA VAL A 346 3.36 -11.28 -7.06
C VAL A 346 2.39 -12.36 -6.59
N VAL A 347 1.81 -12.13 -5.43
CA VAL A 347 0.82 -13.01 -4.80
C VAL A 347 -0.47 -12.20 -4.60
N THR A 348 -1.61 -12.84 -4.81
CA THR A 348 -2.92 -12.26 -4.48
C THR A 348 -3.63 -13.17 -3.49
N ILE A 349 -4.11 -12.61 -2.38
CA ILE A 349 -4.91 -13.31 -1.37
C ILE A 349 -6.28 -12.63 -1.33
N GLN A 350 -7.36 -13.41 -1.37
CA GLN A 350 -8.73 -12.89 -1.31
C GLN A 350 -9.34 -13.22 0.05
N THR A 351 -10.03 -12.28 0.67
CA THR A 351 -10.74 -12.53 1.94
C THR A 351 -11.99 -11.65 2.07
N ILE A 352 -12.97 -12.12 2.83
CA ILE A 352 -14.15 -11.34 3.24
C ILE A 352 -13.92 -10.62 4.57
N TYR A 353 -12.90 -11.01 5.34
CA TYR A 353 -12.69 -10.52 6.70
C TYR A 353 -11.76 -9.30 6.71
N HIS A 354 -12.24 -8.21 7.30
CA HIS A 354 -11.47 -6.97 7.42
C HIS A 354 -10.18 -7.15 8.24
N SER A 355 -10.25 -7.86 9.37
CA SER A 355 -9.09 -8.13 10.24
C SER A 355 -8.00 -8.93 9.52
N ILE A 356 -8.36 -9.94 8.73
CA ILE A 356 -7.39 -10.70 7.94
C ILE A 356 -6.73 -9.79 6.90
N MET A 357 -7.52 -8.97 6.19
CA MET A 357 -6.98 -8.01 5.22
C MET A 357 -5.96 -7.06 5.86
N GLU A 358 -6.28 -6.49 7.01
CA GLU A 358 -5.40 -5.60 7.74
C GLU A 358 -4.12 -6.29 8.21
N GLY A 359 -4.25 -7.46 8.84
CA GLY A 359 -3.10 -8.17 9.36
C GLY A 359 -2.16 -8.68 8.27
N VAL A 360 -2.69 -9.18 7.13
CA VAL A 360 -1.86 -9.59 5.99
C VAL A 360 -1.08 -8.42 5.42
N VAL A 361 -1.69 -7.23 5.29
CA VAL A 361 -0.98 -6.04 4.83
C VAL A 361 0.11 -5.62 5.81
N ASN A 362 -0.17 -5.68 7.11
CA ASN A 362 0.82 -5.36 8.14
C ASN A 362 2.00 -6.33 8.16
N ILE A 363 1.73 -7.64 8.08
CA ILE A 363 2.76 -8.69 7.99
C ILE A 363 3.60 -8.51 6.71
N ALA A 364 2.96 -8.26 5.57
CA ALA A 364 3.68 -8.07 4.32
C ALA A 364 4.62 -6.86 4.39
N ARG A 365 4.16 -5.75 4.96
CA ARG A 365 4.99 -4.54 5.14
C ARG A 365 6.11 -4.76 6.15
N SER A 366 5.84 -5.45 7.25
CA SER A 366 6.87 -5.74 8.26
C SER A 366 7.94 -6.69 7.73
N LEU A 367 7.64 -7.53 6.74
CA LEU A 367 8.64 -8.35 6.04
C LEU A 367 9.39 -7.58 4.94
N GLY A 368 9.08 -6.30 4.70
CA GLY A 368 9.73 -5.52 3.64
C GLY A 368 9.18 -5.82 2.25
N MET A 369 7.88 -6.10 2.13
CA MET A 369 7.18 -6.27 0.85
C MET A 369 6.16 -5.15 0.61
N TRP A 370 5.81 -4.95 -0.66
CA TRP A 370 4.75 -4.02 -1.03
C TRP A 370 3.40 -4.72 -0.98
N ALA A 371 2.41 -4.08 -0.35
CA ALA A 371 1.05 -4.61 -0.25
C ALA A 371 0.02 -3.55 -0.64
N THR A 372 -0.94 -3.95 -1.47
CA THR A 372 -2.06 -3.12 -1.92
C THR A 372 -3.38 -3.86 -1.81
N VAL A 373 -4.47 -3.14 -1.55
CA VAL A 373 -5.79 -3.75 -1.32
C VAL A 373 -6.79 -3.19 -2.31
N THR A 374 -7.30 -4.04 -3.19
CA THR A 374 -8.47 -3.73 -4.02
C THR A 374 -9.72 -4.41 -3.46
N THR A 375 -10.90 -3.98 -3.90
CA THR A 375 -12.18 -4.49 -3.38
C THR A 375 -13.14 -4.87 -4.49
N ARG A 376 -13.95 -5.89 -4.25
CA ARG A 376 -15.06 -6.31 -5.12
C ARG A 376 -16.38 -6.21 -4.37
N SER A 377 -17.37 -5.61 -5.02
CA SER A 377 -18.73 -5.52 -4.48
C SER A 377 -19.36 -6.89 -4.36
N ALA A 378 -20.25 -7.03 -3.37
CA ALA A 378 -21.15 -8.16 -3.30
C ALA A 378 -21.98 -8.26 -4.59
N ARG A 379 -22.20 -9.48 -5.07
CA ARG A 379 -22.96 -9.73 -6.30
C ARG A 379 -23.58 -11.12 -6.28
N THR A 380 -24.74 -11.26 -6.90
CA THR A 380 -25.26 -12.58 -7.25
C THR A 380 -24.57 -13.05 -8.53
N SER A 381 -24.10 -14.29 -8.54
CA SER A 381 -23.45 -14.90 -9.71
C SER A 381 -23.94 -16.32 -9.87
N THR A 382 -24.15 -16.74 -11.11
CA THR A 382 -24.50 -18.14 -11.40
C THR A 382 -23.21 -18.94 -11.58
N ILE A 383 -22.95 -19.88 -10.67
CA ILE A 383 -21.80 -20.77 -10.69
C ILE A 383 -22.32 -22.19 -10.83
N ILE A 384 -21.99 -22.86 -11.95
CA ILE A 384 -22.44 -24.23 -12.26
C ILE A 384 -23.97 -24.36 -12.13
N GLY A 385 -24.71 -23.44 -12.77
CA GLY A 385 -26.17 -23.42 -12.77
C GLY A 385 -26.84 -22.99 -11.45
N ARG A 386 -26.08 -22.79 -10.36
CA ARG A 386 -26.61 -22.34 -9.07
C ARG A 386 -26.40 -20.84 -8.89
N GLN A 387 -27.42 -20.13 -8.42
CA GLN A 387 -27.24 -18.74 -7.99
C GLN A 387 -26.54 -18.71 -6.64
N VAL A 388 -25.41 -18.03 -6.59
CA VAL A 388 -24.59 -17.85 -5.39
C VAL A 388 -24.48 -16.36 -5.11
N THR A 389 -24.76 -15.99 -3.87
CA THR A 389 -24.55 -14.62 -3.38
C THR A 389 -23.11 -14.47 -2.93
N CYS A 390 -22.28 -13.84 -3.77
CA CYS A 390 -20.90 -13.49 -3.40
C CYS A 390 -20.90 -12.27 -2.48
N GLN A 391 -20.19 -12.36 -1.36
CA GLN A 391 -20.01 -11.25 -0.44
C GLN A 391 -19.01 -10.21 -0.97
N PHE A 392 -18.92 -9.08 -0.28
CA PHE A 392 -17.87 -8.08 -0.52
C PHE A 392 -16.51 -8.67 -0.19
N THR A 393 -15.53 -8.54 -1.07
CA THR A 393 -14.19 -9.11 -0.86
C THR A 393 -13.09 -8.06 -0.92
N TYR A 394 -12.04 -8.32 -0.15
CA TYR A 394 -10.76 -7.67 -0.20
C TYR A 394 -9.79 -8.55 -0.97
N ASP A 395 -9.20 -7.98 -2.03
CA ASP A 395 -8.16 -8.62 -2.84
C ASP A 395 -6.83 -7.94 -2.50
N ILE A 396 -5.97 -8.66 -1.79
CA ILE A 396 -4.69 -8.18 -1.27
C ILE A 396 -3.61 -8.63 -2.24
N SER A 397 -2.96 -7.69 -2.92
CA SER A 397 -1.83 -7.99 -3.81
C SER A 397 -0.52 -7.63 -3.12
N ILE A 398 0.32 -8.64 -2.92
CA ILE A 398 1.66 -8.56 -2.33
C ILE A 398 2.68 -8.72 -3.45
N SER A 399 3.67 -7.84 -3.51
CA SER A 399 4.79 -7.95 -4.45
C SER A 399 6.12 -7.72 -3.76
N GLY A 400 7.12 -8.49 -4.15
CA GLY A 400 8.47 -8.41 -3.61
C GLY A 400 9.45 -9.25 -4.41
N THR A 401 10.73 -9.09 -4.09
CA THR A 401 11.84 -9.86 -4.68
C THR A 401 12.21 -11.00 -3.71
N THR A 402 13.40 -10.96 -3.11
CA THR A 402 13.89 -12.01 -2.21
C THR A 402 13.07 -12.16 -0.92
N PRO A 403 12.47 -11.11 -0.31
CA PRO A 403 11.58 -11.31 0.85
C PRO A 403 10.33 -12.15 0.53
N LEU A 404 9.69 -11.90 -0.61
CA LEU A 404 8.51 -12.68 -1.03
C LEU A 404 8.91 -14.08 -1.49
N GLN A 405 10.08 -14.22 -2.12
CA GLN A 405 10.62 -15.54 -2.45
C GLN A 405 10.87 -16.39 -1.19
N SER A 406 11.38 -15.79 -0.11
CA SER A 406 11.57 -16.46 1.19
C SER A 406 10.25 -17.01 1.72
N VAL A 407 9.18 -16.21 1.74
CA VAL A 407 7.82 -16.66 2.09
C VAL A 407 7.36 -17.82 1.19
N LEU A 408 7.53 -17.71 -0.13
CA LEU A 408 7.13 -18.76 -1.06
C LEU A 408 7.94 -20.05 -0.91
N ALA A 409 9.11 -20.02 -0.27
CA ALA A 409 9.89 -21.21 0.04
C ALA A 409 9.29 -22.03 1.19
N TYR A 410 8.53 -21.40 2.08
CA TYR A 410 7.74 -22.06 3.12
C TYR A 410 6.42 -22.66 2.59
N CYS A 411 5.97 -22.25 1.40
CA CYS A 411 4.76 -22.80 0.79
C CYS A 411 4.97 -24.30 0.48
N ARG A 412 3.90 -25.07 0.61
CA ARG A 412 3.88 -26.53 0.50
C ARG A 412 3.02 -27.02 -0.66
N SER A 413 2.15 -26.16 -1.19
CA SER A 413 1.45 -26.43 -2.44
C SER A 413 2.41 -26.41 -3.62
N GLY A 414 2.42 -27.48 -4.43
CA GLY A 414 3.38 -27.66 -5.52
C GLY A 414 3.36 -26.55 -6.57
N HIS A 415 2.22 -25.89 -6.78
CA HIS A 415 2.11 -24.80 -7.75
C HIS A 415 2.47 -23.40 -7.18
N LYS A 416 2.57 -23.28 -5.86
CA LYS A 416 2.84 -22.01 -5.16
C LYS A 416 4.27 -21.92 -4.63
N ARG A 417 4.87 -23.06 -4.25
CA ARG A 417 6.23 -23.16 -3.72
C ARG A 417 7.28 -22.60 -4.68
N ARG A 418 8.31 -21.95 -4.14
CA ARG A 418 9.52 -21.52 -4.85
C ARG A 418 10.76 -21.98 -4.10
N GLU A 419 11.91 -21.97 -4.77
CA GLU A 419 13.17 -22.23 -4.10
C GLU A 419 13.55 -21.08 -3.17
N ALA A 420 14.17 -21.41 -2.04
CA ALA A 420 14.66 -20.42 -1.10
C ALA A 420 15.73 -19.53 -1.79
N PRO A 421 15.67 -18.19 -1.61
CA PRO A 421 16.70 -17.31 -2.13
C PRO A 421 18.03 -17.54 -1.38
N LYS A 422 19.17 -17.38 -2.07
CA LYS A 422 20.50 -17.45 -1.43
C LYS A 422 20.72 -16.36 -0.38
N HIS A 423 20.10 -15.21 -0.58
CA HIS A 423 20.19 -14.06 0.31
C HIS A 423 18.87 -13.28 0.30
N VAL A 424 18.38 -12.92 1.49
CA VAL A 424 17.16 -12.12 1.67
C VAL A 424 17.58 -10.71 2.06
N SER A 425 17.26 -9.74 1.20
CA SER A 425 17.50 -8.32 1.47
C SER A 425 16.18 -7.62 1.77
N ARG A 426 16.06 -7.06 2.98
CA ARG A 426 14.87 -6.31 3.43
C ARG A 426 15.18 -4.82 3.43
N GLU A 427 15.12 -4.20 2.25
CA GLU A 427 15.31 -2.76 2.13
C GLU A 427 14.04 -1.97 2.49
N PRO A 428 14.18 -0.70 2.94
CA PRO A 428 13.05 0.20 3.09
C PRO A 428 12.30 0.40 1.77
N ILE A 429 10.98 0.50 1.88
CA ILE A 429 10.13 0.68 0.71
C ILE A 429 9.61 2.12 0.64
N TYR A 430 9.87 2.74 -0.51
CA TYR A 430 9.54 4.12 -0.78
C TYR A 430 8.15 4.30 -1.37
N PHE A 431 7.42 5.31 -0.89
CA PHE A 431 6.11 5.68 -1.39
C PHE A 431 5.95 7.18 -1.56
N LYS A 432 5.24 7.55 -2.62
CA LYS A 432 4.87 8.95 -2.89
C LYS A 432 3.73 9.36 -1.97
N PHE A 433 3.63 10.64 -1.66
CA PHE A 433 2.62 11.17 -0.72
C PHE A 433 2.04 12.52 -1.15
N THR A 434 0.96 12.90 -0.50
CA THR A 434 0.34 14.24 -0.51
C THR A 434 0.09 14.68 0.92
N GLU A 435 0.24 15.95 1.18
CA GLU A 435 -0.04 16.64 2.44
C GLU A 435 -1.36 17.42 2.34
N LYS A 436 -2.11 17.48 3.43
CA LYS A 436 -3.26 18.38 3.60
C LYS A 436 -3.30 18.90 5.04
N VAL A 437 -3.76 20.12 5.23
CA VAL A 437 -4.01 20.67 6.57
C VAL A 437 -5.28 20.02 7.13
N ILE A 438 -5.26 19.61 8.40
CA ILE A 438 -6.46 19.09 9.09
C ILE A 438 -7.04 20.17 10.00
N GLY A 439 -6.21 20.80 10.83
CA GLY A 439 -6.63 21.75 11.86
C GLY A 439 -5.68 21.69 13.06
N GLN A 440 -6.06 22.32 14.17
CA GLN A 440 -5.33 22.23 15.43
C GLN A 440 -5.65 20.94 16.17
N SER A 441 -4.64 20.34 16.81
CA SER A 441 -4.80 19.15 17.65
C SER A 441 -3.71 19.09 18.70
N ASN A 442 -3.89 18.23 19.71
CA ASN A 442 -2.86 17.90 20.66
C ASN A 442 -1.76 17.11 19.97
N VAL A 443 -0.53 17.56 20.17
CA VAL A 443 0.66 16.98 19.55
C VAL A 443 1.71 16.65 20.58
N VAL A 444 2.46 15.58 20.30
CA VAL A 444 3.50 15.05 21.16
C VAL A 444 4.80 14.96 20.37
N GLY A 445 5.86 15.51 20.95
CA GLY A 445 7.24 15.38 20.49
C GLY A 445 8.00 14.45 21.42
N LEU A 446 8.77 13.54 20.82
CA LEU A 446 9.72 12.71 21.56
C LEU A 446 11.14 13.16 21.21
N THR A 447 12.02 13.05 22.20
CA THR A 447 13.46 13.08 22.02
C THR A 447 14.02 11.76 22.55
N ILE A 448 15.00 11.19 21.82
CA ILE A 448 15.65 9.93 22.16
C ILE A 448 17.15 10.15 22.30
N GLU A 449 17.84 9.24 23.01
CA GLU A 449 19.29 9.32 23.21
C GLU A 449 20.08 9.39 21.89
N ASN A 450 19.70 8.57 20.91
CA ASN A 450 20.34 8.58 19.60
C ASN A 450 19.59 9.49 18.63
N HIS A 451 19.82 10.80 18.71
CA HIS A 451 19.14 11.81 17.88
C HIS A 451 19.30 11.61 16.35
N LYS A 452 20.25 10.78 15.91
CA LYS A 452 20.46 10.47 14.48
C LYS A 452 19.49 9.41 13.96
N GLN A 453 18.99 8.55 14.84
CA GLN A 453 18.08 7.45 14.47
C GLN A 453 16.64 7.94 14.27
N ASN A 454 15.91 7.15 13.48
CA ASN A 454 14.49 7.34 13.24
C ASN A 454 13.71 6.28 14.01
N ILE A 455 12.59 6.69 14.60
CA ILE A 455 11.66 5.78 15.27
C ILE A 455 10.72 5.15 14.25
N LEU A 456 10.26 3.92 14.54
CA LEU A 456 9.25 3.25 13.74
C LEU A 456 7.85 3.51 14.27
N LEU A 457 7.00 4.05 13.42
CA LEU A 457 5.57 4.15 13.71
C LEU A 457 4.89 2.78 13.57
N ALA A 458 3.70 2.60 14.14
CA ALA A 458 2.96 1.33 14.10
C ALA A 458 2.60 0.87 12.68
N ASN A 459 2.54 1.81 11.72
CA ASN A 459 2.38 1.54 10.28
C ASN A 459 3.72 1.41 9.52
N LYS A 460 4.81 1.29 10.26
CA LYS A 460 6.18 1.00 9.83
C LYS A 460 6.89 2.18 9.14
N VAL A 461 6.27 3.36 9.10
CA VAL A 461 6.93 4.58 8.60
C VAL A 461 8.08 4.94 9.52
N ALA A 462 9.25 5.21 8.93
CA ALA A 462 10.40 5.70 9.67
C ALA A 462 10.32 7.22 9.82
N ALA A 463 10.13 7.68 11.05
CA ALA A 463 9.92 9.09 11.35
C ALA A 463 11.06 9.64 12.21
N ARG A 464 11.48 10.89 11.95
CA ARG A 464 12.48 11.55 12.79
C ARG A 464 11.88 11.86 14.16
N VAL A 465 12.72 11.91 15.17
CA VAL A 465 12.35 12.50 16.46
C VAL A 465 12.24 14.02 16.36
N CYS A 466 11.53 14.64 17.30
CA CYS A 466 11.36 16.09 17.31
C CYS A 466 12.63 16.79 17.78
N THR A 467 12.86 17.97 17.21
CA THR A 467 13.88 18.93 17.65
C THR A 467 13.21 20.09 18.37
N GLU A 468 13.96 20.95 19.04
CA GLU A 468 13.47 22.16 19.73
C GLU A 468 12.62 23.07 18.83
N ILE A 469 12.86 23.03 17.51
CA ILE A 469 12.09 23.79 16.51
C ILE A 469 10.62 23.33 16.47
N CYS A 470 10.35 22.08 16.86
CA CYS A 470 9.00 21.53 16.89
C CYS A 470 8.15 22.04 18.06
N ASP A 471 8.70 22.76 19.04
CA ASP A 471 7.98 23.15 20.26
C ASP A 471 6.98 24.29 20.02
N LYS A 472 7.24 25.13 19.03
CA LYS A 472 6.37 26.24 18.64
C LYS A 472 5.65 25.92 17.34
N ASP A 473 4.36 26.28 17.25
CA ASP A 473 3.63 26.17 15.97
C ASP A 473 4.33 27.02 14.91
N GLN A 474 4.59 26.42 13.75
CA GLN A 474 5.31 27.07 12.67
C GLN A 474 4.36 27.29 11.49
N PRO A 475 4.27 28.51 10.95
CA PRO A 475 3.44 28.75 9.79
C PRO A 475 4.03 28.03 8.57
N LYS A 476 3.15 27.41 7.78
CA LYS A 476 3.51 27.00 6.43
C LYS A 476 3.35 28.22 5.52
N ILE A 477 4.48 28.86 5.20
CA ILE A 477 4.53 30.18 4.54
C ILE A 477 3.91 30.15 3.13
N SER A 478 3.92 28.99 2.46
CA SER A 478 3.29 28.82 1.14
C SER A 478 2.05 27.94 1.22
N ILE A 479 0.96 28.41 0.60
CA ILE A 479 -0.23 27.61 0.32
C ILE A 479 -0.01 26.89 -1.02
N THR A 480 0.88 25.89 -1.04
CA THR A 480 1.12 25.00 -2.19
C THR A 480 1.27 25.71 -3.54
N LYS A 481 2.39 26.43 -3.77
CA LYS A 481 2.79 26.84 -5.12
C LYS A 481 2.62 25.65 -6.07
N ASN A 482 1.75 25.80 -7.08
CA ASN A 482 1.49 24.84 -8.17
C ASN A 482 0.46 23.71 -7.92
N LEU A 483 -0.32 23.68 -6.84
CA LEU A 483 -1.43 22.72 -6.74
C LEU A 483 -2.51 23.07 -7.78
N LYS A 484 -2.81 22.13 -8.67
CA LYS A 484 -3.83 22.27 -9.72
C LYS A 484 -5.01 21.37 -9.40
N HIS A 485 -6.20 21.86 -9.71
CA HIS A 485 -7.46 21.14 -9.54
C HIS A 485 -8.03 20.74 -10.89
N CYS A 486 -8.57 19.53 -10.98
CA CYS A 486 -9.22 19.06 -12.20
C CYS A 486 -10.69 19.47 -12.16
N ILE A 487 -11.17 20.20 -13.17
CA ILE A 487 -12.59 20.58 -13.24
C ILE A 487 -13.52 19.36 -13.41
N ALA A 488 -13.03 18.30 -14.06
CA ALA A 488 -13.84 17.13 -14.41
C ALA A 488 -13.88 16.03 -13.33
N CYS A 489 -12.97 16.04 -12.35
CA CYS A 489 -12.91 15.02 -11.30
C CYS A 489 -12.24 15.52 -10.01
N PRO A 490 -12.37 14.84 -8.86
CA PRO A 490 -11.80 15.28 -7.57
C PRO A 490 -10.26 15.29 -7.48
N ARG A 491 -9.54 15.12 -8.59
CA ARG A 491 -8.09 14.98 -8.60
C ARG A 491 -7.41 16.33 -8.42
N THR A 492 -6.52 16.40 -7.44
CA THR A 492 -5.58 17.50 -7.20
C THR A 492 -4.14 17.05 -7.43
N GLY A 493 -3.25 17.97 -7.77
CA GLY A 493 -1.82 17.70 -7.87
C GLY A 493 -1.05 18.71 -8.71
N VAL A 494 0.26 18.50 -8.81
CA VAL A 494 1.18 19.50 -9.41
C VAL A 494 1.49 19.21 -10.88
N ARG A 495 1.54 17.92 -11.27
CA ARG A 495 1.98 17.46 -12.60
C ARG A 495 0.85 16.84 -13.42
N TYR A 496 0.97 16.97 -14.74
CA TYR A 496 0.06 16.44 -15.76
C TYR A 496 -1.36 17.00 -15.65
N PHE A 497 -1.45 18.32 -15.75
CA PHE A 497 -2.70 19.05 -15.92
C PHE A 497 -2.63 19.80 -17.23
N TYR A 498 -3.64 19.60 -18.07
CA TYR A 498 -3.78 20.20 -19.38
C TYR A 498 -4.85 21.28 -19.29
N ARG A 499 -4.82 22.25 -20.21
CA ARG A 499 -5.95 23.18 -20.33
C ARG A 499 -7.19 22.40 -20.79
N ASP A 500 -8.34 22.79 -20.28
CA ASP A 500 -9.62 22.24 -20.73
C ASP A 500 -10.00 22.82 -22.10
N TRP A 501 -11.16 22.42 -22.63
CA TRP A 501 -11.71 22.92 -23.89
C TRP A 501 -11.97 24.43 -23.90
N THR A 502 -12.17 25.06 -22.74
CA THR A 502 -12.32 26.53 -22.63
C THR A 502 -10.98 27.26 -22.58
N GLY A 503 -9.91 26.59 -22.16
CA GLY A 503 -8.60 27.22 -21.90
C GLY A 503 -8.49 27.85 -20.52
N ASN A 504 -9.61 28.09 -19.83
CA ASN A 504 -9.68 28.79 -18.55
C ASN A 504 -9.48 27.85 -17.36
N HIS A 505 -9.75 26.55 -17.54
CA HIS A 505 -9.65 25.57 -16.47
C HIS A 505 -8.59 24.51 -16.77
N ARG A 506 -8.34 23.65 -15.78
CA ARG A 506 -7.42 22.54 -15.90
C ARG A 506 -8.15 21.20 -15.82
N VAL A 507 -7.73 20.26 -16.64
CA VAL A 507 -8.12 18.85 -16.58
C VAL A 507 -6.88 18.01 -16.29
N CYS A 508 -7.01 17.03 -15.38
CA CYS A 508 -5.90 16.12 -15.14
C CYS A 508 -5.61 15.26 -16.38
N ALA A 509 -4.39 14.73 -16.50
CA ALA A 509 -3.95 13.90 -17.63
C ALA A 509 -4.94 12.83 -18.05
N ARG A 510 -5.58 12.21 -17.07
CA ARG A 510 -6.52 11.12 -17.31
C ARG A 510 -7.83 11.63 -17.90
N CYS A 511 -8.39 12.70 -17.33
CA CYS A 511 -9.56 13.38 -17.87
C CYS A 511 -9.27 13.91 -19.28
N TYR A 512 -8.08 14.47 -19.48
CA TYR A 512 -7.61 14.90 -20.80
C TYR A 512 -7.51 13.73 -21.78
N CYS A 513 -6.93 12.58 -21.40
CA CYS A 513 -6.89 11.39 -22.25
C CYS A 513 -8.31 10.89 -22.57
N ARG A 514 -9.20 10.79 -21.58
CA ARG A 514 -10.61 10.40 -21.81
C ARG A 514 -11.29 11.34 -22.79
N TYR A 515 -11.07 12.63 -22.66
CA TYR A 515 -11.62 13.63 -23.57
C TYR A 515 -11.02 13.51 -24.97
N LYS A 516 -9.69 13.35 -25.06
CA LYS A 516 -8.99 13.14 -26.33
C LYS A 516 -9.51 11.90 -27.08
N PHE A 517 -9.88 10.82 -26.37
CA PHE A 517 -10.38 9.59 -27.00
C PHE A 517 -11.90 9.59 -27.22
N SER A 518 -12.69 9.97 -26.21
CA SER A 518 -14.15 9.95 -26.32
C SER A 518 -14.70 11.12 -27.12
N GLY A 519 -14.08 12.30 -27.01
CA GLY A 519 -14.62 13.57 -27.51
C GLY A 519 -15.85 14.07 -26.74
N TYR A 520 -16.29 13.37 -25.69
CA TYR A 520 -17.49 13.75 -24.94
C TYR A 520 -17.17 14.45 -23.64
N ARG A 521 -18.06 15.35 -23.23
CA ARG A 521 -18.10 15.94 -21.88
C ARG A 521 -19.53 16.30 -21.49
N CYS A 522 -19.81 16.35 -20.20
CA CYS A 522 -21.08 16.85 -19.68
C CYS A 522 -21.10 18.38 -19.67
N LEU A 523 -22.17 18.97 -20.20
CA LEU A 523 -22.37 20.42 -20.18
C LEU A 523 -22.55 20.96 -18.75
N ASN A 524 -23.20 20.20 -17.87
CA ASN A 524 -23.59 20.67 -16.55
C ASN A 524 -22.46 20.46 -15.52
N CYS A 525 -22.09 19.21 -15.28
CA CYS A 525 -21.09 18.87 -14.25
C CYS A 525 -19.63 18.80 -14.75
N LYS A 526 -19.38 19.16 -16.03
CA LYS A 526 -18.05 19.13 -16.69
C LYS A 526 -17.35 17.76 -16.65
N TYR A 527 -18.09 16.70 -16.34
CA TYR A 527 -17.59 15.33 -16.30
C TYR A 527 -17.17 14.85 -17.69
N ILE A 528 -16.11 14.05 -17.77
CA ILE A 528 -15.62 13.47 -19.01
C ILE A 528 -15.78 11.95 -18.93
N PRO A 529 -16.71 11.36 -19.70
CA PRO A 529 -17.03 9.94 -19.65
C PRO A 529 -15.91 9.06 -20.24
N GLU A 530 -15.89 7.80 -19.82
CA GLU A 530 -15.09 6.75 -20.46
C GLU A 530 -15.77 6.25 -21.73
N ALA A 531 -14.99 5.71 -22.69
CA ALA A 531 -15.53 5.18 -23.94
C ALA A 531 -16.64 4.13 -23.74
N ARG A 532 -16.54 3.29 -22.70
CA ARG A 532 -17.60 2.33 -22.33
C ARG A 532 -18.88 2.99 -21.85
N GLU A 533 -18.77 4.12 -21.14
CA GLU A 533 -19.93 4.87 -20.64
C GLU A 533 -20.65 5.55 -21.81
N VAL A 534 -19.88 6.10 -22.76
CA VAL A 534 -20.42 6.62 -24.02
C VAL A 534 -21.12 5.50 -24.81
N LYS A 535 -20.54 4.31 -24.93
CA LYS A 535 -21.17 3.17 -25.62
C LYS A 535 -22.51 2.80 -24.99
N LYS A 536 -22.59 2.73 -23.65
CA LYS A 536 -23.85 2.49 -22.93
C LYS A 536 -24.87 3.61 -23.14
N ALA A 537 -24.44 4.86 -23.10
CA ALA A 537 -25.32 6.00 -23.31
C ALA A 537 -25.88 6.03 -24.75
N LYS A 538 -25.05 5.67 -25.76
CA LYS A 538 -25.51 5.49 -27.14
C LYS A 538 -26.59 4.41 -27.28
N ILE A 539 -26.45 3.29 -26.56
CA ILE A 539 -27.47 2.22 -26.54
C ILE A 539 -28.79 2.73 -25.94
N LYS A 540 -28.74 3.59 -24.92
CA LYS A 540 -29.94 4.19 -24.30
C LYS A 540 -30.61 5.27 -25.18
N GLY A 541 -29.94 5.75 -26.22
CA GLY A 541 -30.41 6.83 -27.07
C GLY A 541 -30.20 8.23 -26.47
N GLU A 542 -30.53 9.24 -27.27
CA GLU A 542 -30.46 10.65 -26.89
C GLU A 542 -31.70 11.09 -26.10
N LYS A 543 -31.51 12.06 -25.20
CA LYS A 543 -32.58 12.71 -24.44
C LYS A 543 -32.49 14.23 -24.61
N LEU A 544 -33.61 14.90 -24.42
CA LEU A 544 -33.66 16.35 -24.22
C LEU A 544 -33.26 16.66 -22.77
N GLY A 545 -32.41 17.66 -22.59
CA GLY A 545 -32.05 18.16 -21.27
C GLY A 545 -31.57 19.60 -21.32
N ASN A 546 -31.53 20.25 -20.16
CA ASN A 546 -31.21 21.67 -20.07
C ASN A 546 -29.72 21.88 -19.76
N THR A 547 -29.11 22.87 -20.42
CA THR A 547 -27.80 23.37 -20.05
C THR A 547 -27.87 24.16 -18.74
N ASN A 548 -26.71 24.50 -18.16
CA ASN A 548 -26.65 25.39 -17.00
C ASN A 548 -27.25 26.78 -17.26
N ASN A 549 -27.43 27.18 -18.53
CA ASN A 549 -28.01 28.45 -18.93
C ASN A 549 -29.51 28.34 -19.29
N GLY A 550 -30.14 27.18 -19.06
CA GLY A 550 -31.57 26.97 -19.34
C GLY A 550 -31.91 26.60 -20.79
N GLU A 551 -30.92 26.47 -21.68
CA GLU A 551 -31.14 26.10 -23.07
C GLU A 551 -31.45 24.60 -23.22
N LEU A 552 -32.46 24.26 -24.02
CA LEU A 552 -32.82 22.88 -24.36
C LEU A 552 -31.83 22.32 -25.39
N VAL A 553 -31.11 21.27 -24.99
CA VAL A 553 -30.13 20.59 -25.85
C VAL A 553 -30.42 19.10 -25.91
N ARG A 554 -30.32 18.52 -27.10
CA ARG A 554 -30.46 17.08 -27.33
C ARG A 554 -29.08 16.43 -27.27
N GLY A 555 -28.94 15.34 -26.53
CA GLY A 555 -27.71 14.57 -26.51
C GLY A 555 -27.75 13.35 -25.60
N LEU A 556 -26.60 12.73 -25.37
CA LEU A 556 -26.51 11.51 -24.57
C LEU A 556 -26.63 11.82 -23.07
N ASP A 557 -27.31 10.94 -22.32
CA ASP A 557 -27.52 11.11 -20.88
C ASP A 557 -26.20 10.96 -20.08
N CYS A 558 -25.91 11.95 -19.25
CA CYS A 558 -24.76 11.93 -18.36
C CYS A 558 -25.05 11.10 -17.11
N ASN A 559 -24.36 9.97 -17.00
CA ASN A 559 -24.46 9.06 -15.86
C ASN A 559 -24.02 9.63 -14.48
N ARG A 560 -23.63 10.91 -14.38
CA ARG A 560 -23.19 11.55 -13.13
C ARG A 560 -24.21 12.53 -12.56
N CYS A 561 -24.84 13.34 -13.41
CA CYS A 561 -25.79 14.37 -12.97
C CYS A 561 -27.11 14.35 -13.74
N GLY A 562 -27.34 13.38 -14.63
CA GLY A 562 -28.50 13.33 -15.52
C GLY A 562 -28.55 14.44 -16.58
N GLY A 563 -27.50 15.26 -16.67
CA GLY A 563 -27.38 16.32 -17.69
C GLY A 563 -26.97 15.76 -19.06
N ILE A 564 -26.71 16.63 -20.03
CA ILE A 564 -26.40 16.21 -21.40
C ILE A 564 -24.88 16.11 -21.63
N LEU A 565 -24.46 15.03 -22.29
CA LEU A 565 -23.13 14.84 -22.85
C LEU A 565 -23.09 15.42 -24.26
N THR A 566 -22.21 16.39 -24.48
CA THR A 566 -21.91 16.96 -25.81
C THR A 566 -20.68 16.31 -26.39
N PHE A 567 -20.65 16.14 -27.71
CA PHE A 567 -19.46 15.76 -28.47
C PHE A 567 -18.78 17.02 -29.01
N ASP A 568 -17.48 17.19 -28.72
CA ASP A 568 -16.69 18.26 -29.29
C ASP A 568 -15.84 17.71 -30.46
N GLU A 569 -16.14 18.13 -31.69
CA GLU A 569 -15.42 17.71 -32.90
C GLU A 569 -13.94 18.14 -32.86
N ILE A 570 -13.70 19.39 -32.47
CA ILE A 570 -12.34 19.93 -32.28
C ILE A 570 -11.92 19.74 -30.83
N ARG A 571 -10.93 18.88 -30.61
CA ARG A 571 -10.44 18.52 -29.27
C ARG A 571 -9.22 19.36 -28.90
N GLY A 572 -9.32 20.12 -27.82
CA GLY A 572 -8.23 20.93 -27.29
C GLY A 572 -8.73 22.31 -26.87
N THR A 573 -7.82 23.19 -26.45
CA THR A 573 -8.15 24.60 -26.27
C THR A 573 -8.53 25.20 -27.62
N ARG A 574 -9.69 25.84 -27.72
CA ARG A 574 -10.00 26.71 -28.87
C ARG A 574 -8.94 27.82 -28.90
N HIS A 575 -7.90 27.65 -29.72
CA HIS A 575 -7.06 28.78 -30.10
C HIS A 575 -7.93 29.62 -31.03
N HIS A 576 -8.47 30.74 -30.53
CA HIS A 576 -8.87 31.83 -31.40
C HIS A 576 -7.60 32.33 -32.10
N ARG A 577 -7.23 31.71 -33.22
CA ARG A 577 -6.53 32.45 -34.28
C ARG A 577 -7.61 33.31 -34.92
N VAL A 578 -7.74 34.53 -34.42
CA VAL A 578 -8.36 35.58 -35.20
C VAL A 578 -7.41 35.79 -36.37
N ASN A 579 -7.75 35.26 -37.54
CA ASN A 579 -7.21 35.75 -38.78
C ASN A 579 -7.80 37.16 -38.96
N THR A 580 -7.13 38.17 -38.40
CA THR A 580 -7.30 39.54 -38.89
C THR A 580 -6.60 39.60 -40.24
N LEU A 581 -7.37 39.34 -41.30
CA LEU A 581 -7.13 39.98 -42.58
C LEU A 581 -7.43 41.47 -42.38
N ASN A 582 -6.40 42.29 -42.55
CA ASN A 582 -6.46 43.57 -43.25
C ASN A 582 -5.13 43.73 -43.99
#